data_AF-A0A540W9J9-F1
#
_entry.id   AF-A0A540W9J9-F1
#
_cell.length_a   1.000
_cell.length_b   1.000
_cell.length_c   1.000
_cell.angle_alpha   90.00
_cell.angle_beta   90.00
_cell.angle_gamma   90.00
#
_symmetry.space_group_name_H-M   'P 1'
#
loop_
_entity.id
_entity.type
_entity.pdbx_description
1 polymer ?
#
loop_
_entity_poly.entity_id
_entity_poly.type
_entity_poly.pdbx_seq_one_letter_code
_entity_poly.pdbx_strand_id
1 'polypeptide(L)'
;MNASQLSPAQTPDQGSTQAPAAAVTASGGHSLYGGVTNRRVTVRDLAAAKQRGERWAMLTAYDALTAGVFDEAGIPVLLVGDSAGNCALGYESTVPVTMDEMTILSAAVVRGTKRAMVVGDLPFGSYQESPAQALRNAARLMKEAGVGAVKLEGGERSARTIELLTESGVPVMAHIGLTPQSVHALGGYPVQGRGDEAAHRLQRDAKAVQDAGAFAVVLEAVPAELAAHVTETMAIPTVGIGAGVGCDAQVLVWTDMAGMTAGRVPKFVKQYANLRAVLGDAAREYAEEVRGATFPAPEHSFK
;
A
#
# COMPACT_ATOMS: atom_id res chain seq x y z
N MET A 1 54.67 61.29 4.28
CA MET A 1 55.39 61.79 5.47
C MET A 1 54.73 61.17 6.70
N ASN A 2 55.58 60.65 7.58
CA ASN A 2 55.39 60.10 8.93
C ASN A 2 54.57 58.83 9.20
N ALA A 3 55.36 57.82 9.57
CA ALA A 3 55.07 56.67 10.39
C ALA A 3 54.84 57.03 11.87
N SER A 4 54.24 56.07 12.61
CA SER A 4 54.72 55.46 13.87
C SER A 4 53.68 55.39 15.00
N GLN A 5 53.20 54.16 15.26
CA GLN A 5 53.36 53.35 16.49
C GLN A 5 52.41 53.64 17.68
N LEU A 6 51.73 52.57 18.15
CA LEU A 6 51.77 52.01 19.52
C LEU A 6 50.51 51.14 19.81
N SER A 7 50.72 49.89 20.25
CA SER A 7 49.76 49.01 20.99
C SER A 7 49.81 49.36 22.51
N PRO A 8 48.91 48.91 23.44
CA PRO A 8 48.25 47.59 23.49
C PRO A 8 46.83 47.50 24.11
N ALA A 9 46.33 46.25 24.11
CA ALA A 9 45.21 45.59 24.79
C ALA A 9 44.35 46.33 25.85
N GLN A 10 43.03 46.10 25.77
CA GLN A 10 42.13 45.82 26.92
C GLN A 10 40.76 45.31 26.43
N THR A 11 40.37 44.12 26.91
CA THR A 11 39.00 43.55 26.90
C THR A 11 38.12 44.32 27.91
N PRO A 12 36.80 44.47 27.68
CA PRO A 12 35.79 43.50 28.15
C PRO A 12 34.58 43.45 27.15
N ASP A 13 33.45 42.78 27.29
CA ASP A 13 32.76 42.02 28.32
C ASP A 13 31.74 41.09 27.62
N GLN A 14 31.27 40.09 28.36
CA GLN A 14 30.51 38.93 27.96
C GLN A 14 29.05 39.26 27.59
N GLY A 15 28.63 38.83 26.40
CA GLY A 15 27.23 38.69 26.02
C GLY A 15 26.82 37.21 26.08
N SER A 16 26.03 36.86 27.08
CA SER A 16 25.48 35.52 27.31
C SER A 16 24.61 35.04 26.14
N THR A 17 25.05 34.02 25.41
CA THR A 17 24.19 33.23 24.52
C THR A 17 23.79 31.93 25.21
N GLN A 18 22.53 31.88 25.65
CA GLN A 18 21.87 30.66 26.10
C GLN A 18 21.86 29.66 24.94
N ALA A 19 22.52 28.51 25.13
CA ALA A 19 22.44 27.38 24.22
C ALA A 19 20.99 26.84 24.18
N PRO A 20 20.44 26.51 23.00
CA PRO A 20 19.16 25.83 22.96
C PRO A 20 19.32 24.41 23.50
N ALA A 21 18.34 24.02 24.32
CA ALA A 21 18.25 22.74 24.99
C ALA A 21 18.47 21.58 24.00
N ALA A 22 19.33 20.65 24.42
CA ALA A 22 19.62 19.42 23.70
C ALA A 22 18.32 18.69 23.34
N ALA A 23 18.16 18.42 22.05
CA ALA A 23 17.13 17.54 21.53
C ALA A 23 17.21 16.20 22.26
N VAL A 24 16.08 15.81 22.86
CA VAL A 24 15.88 14.48 23.42
C VAL A 24 16.06 13.49 22.27
N THR A 25 17.17 12.75 22.31
CA THR A 25 17.43 11.63 21.39
C THR A 25 16.42 10.53 21.69
N ALA A 26 15.33 10.50 20.91
CA ALA A 26 14.43 9.36 20.88
C ALA A 26 15.23 8.13 20.44
N SER A 27 15.18 7.09 21.25
CA SER A 27 15.85 5.81 21.03
C SER A 27 15.45 5.17 19.69
N GLY A 28 16.35 5.26 18.71
CA GLY A 28 16.69 4.24 17.70
C GLY A 28 15.64 3.25 17.18
N GLY A 29 14.45 3.71 16.78
CA GLY A 29 13.56 2.92 15.94
C GLY A 29 14.05 2.94 14.49
N HIS A 30 14.45 1.80 13.93
CA HIS A 30 14.83 1.71 12.51
C HIS A 30 13.67 2.18 11.62
N SER A 31 13.95 3.12 10.71
CA SER A 31 13.02 3.59 9.67
C SER A 31 12.51 2.40 8.83
N LEU A 32 11.30 2.51 8.28
CA LEU A 32 10.77 1.52 7.32
C LEU A 32 11.66 1.37 6.08
N TYR A 33 12.45 2.40 5.77
CA TYR A 33 13.33 2.50 4.61
C TYR A 33 14.82 2.39 4.97
N GLY A 34 15.16 2.23 6.24
CA GLY A 34 16.54 2.23 6.73
C GLY A 34 17.02 0.84 7.18
N GLY A 35 18.14 0.38 6.62
CA GLY A 35 18.87 -0.82 7.04
C GLY A 35 18.54 -2.08 6.23
N VAL A 36 19.51 -3.00 6.11
CA VAL A 36 19.26 -4.35 5.58
C VAL A 36 18.47 -5.12 6.63
N THR A 37 17.17 -5.23 6.44
CA THR A 37 16.32 -6.03 7.31
C THR A 37 16.22 -7.44 6.75
N ASN A 38 16.82 -8.41 7.44
CA ASN A 38 16.70 -9.85 7.12
C ASN A 38 15.32 -10.44 7.53
N ARG A 39 14.27 -9.62 7.58
CA ARG A 39 12.93 -10.02 7.99
C ARG A 39 11.85 -9.23 7.25
N ARG A 40 10.65 -9.78 7.21
CA ARG A 40 9.48 -9.09 6.70
C ARG A 40 9.08 -7.89 7.59
N VAL A 41 8.54 -6.85 6.95
CA VAL A 41 7.82 -5.75 7.62
C VAL A 41 6.63 -6.33 8.39
N THR A 42 6.39 -5.82 9.59
CA THR A 42 5.34 -6.29 10.51
C THR A 42 4.35 -5.18 10.82
N VAL A 43 3.19 -5.54 11.39
CA VAL A 43 2.17 -4.58 11.82
C VAL A 43 2.72 -3.58 12.85
N ARG A 44 3.69 -4.02 13.67
CA ARG A 44 4.38 -3.16 14.64
C ARG A 44 5.26 -2.11 13.97
N ASP A 45 5.94 -2.48 12.88
CA ASP A 45 6.77 -1.53 12.13
C ASP A 45 5.90 -0.42 11.50
N LEU A 46 4.73 -0.79 10.96
CA LEU A 46 3.78 0.16 10.36
C LEU A 46 3.14 1.08 11.41
N ALA A 47 2.75 0.55 12.56
CA ALA A 47 2.26 1.35 13.68
C ALA A 47 3.33 2.32 14.19
N ALA A 48 4.58 1.86 14.32
CA ALA A 48 5.70 2.70 14.72
C ALA A 48 6.02 3.78 13.66
N ALA A 49 5.84 3.49 12.37
CA ALA A 49 5.98 4.48 11.31
C ALA A 49 4.96 5.61 11.44
N LYS A 50 3.67 5.30 11.69
CA LYS A 50 2.65 6.33 11.99
C LYS A 50 3.05 7.19 13.19
N GLN A 51 3.50 6.57 14.29
CA GLN A 51 3.93 7.30 15.49
C GLN A 51 5.09 8.27 15.21
N ARG A 52 5.96 7.94 14.25
CA ARG A 52 7.06 8.80 13.79
C ARG A 52 6.65 9.83 12.73
N GLY A 53 5.41 9.78 12.23
CA GLY A 53 5.00 10.55 11.04
C GLY A 53 5.72 10.10 9.76
N GLU A 54 6.28 8.88 9.74
CA GLU A 54 6.97 8.31 8.60
C GLU A 54 5.94 7.71 7.63
N ARG A 55 5.72 8.40 6.50
CA ARG A 55 4.79 7.96 5.47
C ARG A 55 5.34 6.77 4.70
N TRP A 56 4.46 5.87 4.28
CA TRP A 56 4.89 4.68 3.54
C TRP A 56 4.06 4.35 2.30
N ALA A 57 4.69 3.64 1.36
CA ALA A 57 4.10 3.25 0.09
C ALA A 57 3.61 1.80 0.13
N MET A 58 2.47 1.57 -0.52
CA MET A 58 1.94 0.24 -0.80
C MET A 58 1.68 0.13 -2.31
N LEU A 59 1.98 -1.02 -2.89
CA LEU A 59 1.64 -1.31 -4.28
C LEU A 59 0.93 -2.65 -4.35
N THR A 60 0.03 -2.82 -5.31
CA THR A 60 -0.46 -4.15 -5.61
C THR A 60 0.62 -5.00 -6.30
N ALA A 61 0.56 -6.32 -6.15
CA ALA A 61 1.40 -7.26 -6.91
C ALA A 61 0.65 -8.59 -7.05
N TYR A 62 0.89 -9.32 -8.16
CA TYR A 62 0.14 -10.54 -8.49
C TYR A 62 1.03 -11.71 -8.93
N ASP A 63 2.33 -11.48 -9.09
CA ASP A 63 3.29 -12.48 -9.54
C ASP A 63 4.66 -12.28 -8.86
N ALA A 64 5.52 -13.29 -8.96
CA ALA A 64 6.82 -13.29 -8.28
C ALA A 64 7.82 -12.29 -8.88
N LEU A 65 7.76 -12.03 -10.20
CA LEU A 65 8.73 -11.17 -10.89
C LEU A 65 8.49 -9.72 -10.52
N THR A 66 7.25 -9.26 -10.66
CA THR A 66 6.82 -7.92 -10.29
C THR A 66 7.05 -7.67 -8.80
N ALA A 67 6.69 -8.63 -7.95
CA ALA A 67 6.87 -8.52 -6.52
C ALA A 67 8.35 -8.42 -6.11
N GLY A 68 9.25 -9.17 -6.75
CA GLY A 68 10.68 -9.09 -6.51
C GLY A 68 11.25 -7.71 -6.81
N VAL A 69 10.87 -7.12 -7.95
CA VAL A 69 11.27 -5.75 -8.31
C VAL A 69 10.80 -4.74 -7.26
N PHE A 70 9.56 -4.85 -6.78
CA PHE A 70 9.05 -3.92 -5.75
C PHE A 70 9.69 -4.13 -4.38
N ASP A 71 10.02 -5.37 -4.02
CA ASP A 71 10.70 -5.69 -2.76
C ASP A 71 12.10 -5.08 -2.72
N GLU A 72 12.86 -5.22 -3.81
CA GLU A 72 14.19 -4.64 -4.05
C GLU A 72 14.14 -3.10 -4.09
N ALA A 73 13.09 -2.53 -4.69
CA ALA A 73 12.86 -1.09 -4.71
C ALA A 73 12.48 -0.50 -3.34
N GLY A 74 12.32 -1.33 -2.30
CA GLY A 74 12.08 -0.85 -0.95
C GLY A 74 10.61 -0.65 -0.58
N ILE A 75 9.65 -1.13 -1.39
CA ILE A 75 8.21 -1.02 -1.07
C ILE A 75 7.90 -1.85 0.20
N PRO A 76 7.43 -1.26 1.31
CA PRO A 76 7.29 -1.99 2.57
C PRO A 76 6.08 -2.93 2.63
N VAL A 77 5.03 -2.66 1.84
CA VAL A 77 3.80 -3.47 1.82
C VAL A 77 3.38 -3.75 0.38
N LEU A 78 3.13 -5.02 0.07
CA LEU A 78 2.55 -5.46 -1.18
C LEU A 78 1.14 -6.01 -0.93
N LEU A 79 0.17 -5.55 -1.71
CA LEU A 79 -1.20 -6.02 -1.67
C LEU A 79 -1.46 -6.98 -2.84
N VAL A 80 -1.74 -8.25 -2.55
CA VAL A 80 -2.39 -9.13 -3.52
C VAL A 80 -3.88 -8.86 -3.44
N GLY A 81 -4.32 -7.88 -4.22
CA GLY A 81 -5.71 -7.40 -4.19
C GLY A 81 -6.59 -8.11 -5.19
N ASP A 82 -7.89 -8.19 -4.92
CA ASP A 82 -8.90 -8.73 -5.85
C ASP A 82 -9.03 -7.89 -7.14
N SER A 83 -8.47 -6.67 -7.16
CA SER A 83 -8.12 -5.91 -8.38
C SER A 83 -7.41 -6.73 -9.46
N ALA A 84 -6.73 -7.83 -9.10
CA ALA A 84 -6.19 -8.82 -10.02
C ALA A 84 -7.26 -9.33 -11.01
N GLY A 85 -8.52 -9.46 -10.58
CA GLY A 85 -9.65 -9.79 -11.44
C GLY A 85 -9.67 -8.91 -12.69
N ASN A 86 -9.57 -7.59 -12.52
CA ASN A 86 -9.55 -6.65 -13.65
C ASN A 86 -8.19 -6.62 -14.36
N CYS A 87 -7.11 -6.37 -13.63
CA CYS A 87 -5.83 -6.00 -14.27
C CYS A 87 -4.91 -7.17 -14.61
N ALA A 88 -5.24 -8.39 -14.16
CA ALA A 88 -4.45 -9.60 -14.44
C ALA A 88 -5.29 -10.71 -15.10
N LEU A 89 -6.55 -10.88 -14.68
CA LEU A 89 -7.43 -11.98 -15.14
C LEU A 89 -8.45 -11.55 -16.21
N GLY A 90 -8.62 -10.25 -16.42
CA GLY A 90 -9.49 -9.72 -17.48
C GLY A 90 -10.99 -9.74 -17.18
N TYR A 91 -11.38 -9.88 -15.90
CA TYR A 91 -12.76 -9.73 -15.47
C TYR A 91 -13.24 -8.28 -15.54
N GLU A 92 -14.54 -8.10 -15.72
CA GLU A 92 -15.17 -6.76 -15.77
C GLU A 92 -15.29 -6.11 -14.38
N SER A 93 -15.31 -6.92 -13.31
CA SER A 93 -15.32 -6.48 -11.91
C SER A 93 -14.51 -7.45 -11.04
N THR A 94 -14.34 -7.11 -9.76
CA THR A 94 -13.65 -7.99 -8.80
C THR A 94 -14.56 -9.08 -8.22
N VAL A 95 -15.88 -9.04 -8.50
CA VAL A 95 -16.87 -9.98 -7.97
C VAL A 95 -16.60 -11.45 -8.34
N PRO A 96 -16.15 -11.79 -9.57
CA PRO A 96 -15.90 -13.19 -9.94
C PRO A 96 -14.65 -13.80 -9.31
N VAL A 97 -13.77 -12.99 -8.72
CA VAL A 97 -12.49 -13.47 -8.18
C VAL A 97 -12.73 -14.48 -7.06
N THR A 98 -12.05 -15.61 -7.15
CA THR A 98 -12.20 -16.74 -6.22
C THR A 98 -11.10 -16.80 -5.18
N MET A 99 -11.35 -17.52 -4.08
CA MET A 99 -10.30 -17.82 -3.10
C MET A 99 -9.12 -18.60 -3.70
N ASP A 100 -9.35 -19.43 -4.72
CA ASP A 100 -8.28 -20.23 -5.36
C ASP A 100 -7.31 -19.33 -6.13
N GLU A 101 -7.85 -18.38 -6.90
CA GLU A 101 -7.06 -17.37 -7.60
C GLU A 101 -6.29 -16.50 -6.61
N MET A 102 -6.95 -16.00 -5.56
CA MET A 102 -6.29 -15.20 -4.52
C MET A 102 -5.17 -15.99 -3.83
N THR A 103 -5.36 -17.29 -3.58
CA THR A 103 -4.34 -18.15 -2.97
C THR A 103 -3.12 -18.31 -3.88
N ILE A 104 -3.33 -18.61 -5.17
CA ILE A 104 -2.25 -18.83 -6.13
C ILE A 104 -1.43 -17.55 -6.35
N LEU A 105 -2.11 -16.42 -6.59
CA LEU A 105 -1.45 -15.13 -6.81
C LEU A 105 -0.68 -14.69 -5.56
N SER A 106 -1.28 -14.85 -4.37
CA SER A 106 -0.63 -14.53 -3.10
C SER A 106 0.63 -15.37 -2.88
N ALA A 107 0.56 -16.68 -3.17
CA ALA A 107 1.71 -17.57 -3.04
C ALA A 107 2.84 -17.21 -4.00
N ALA A 108 2.53 -16.72 -5.20
CA ALA A 108 3.53 -16.23 -6.14
C ALA A 108 4.26 -14.98 -5.59
N VAL A 109 3.51 -13.99 -5.09
CA VAL A 109 4.07 -12.76 -4.50
C VAL A 109 4.91 -13.04 -3.25
N VAL A 110 4.44 -13.92 -2.36
CA VAL A 110 5.21 -14.32 -1.17
C VAL A 110 6.54 -14.96 -1.56
N ARG A 111 6.57 -15.83 -2.57
CA ARG A 111 7.81 -16.46 -3.07
C ARG A 111 8.76 -15.46 -3.74
N GLY A 112 8.21 -14.41 -4.37
CA GLY A 112 9.00 -13.36 -5.02
C GLY A 112 9.64 -12.35 -4.07
N THR A 113 9.27 -12.33 -2.77
CA THR A 113 9.67 -11.29 -1.82
C THR A 113 10.34 -11.83 -0.58
N LYS A 114 11.19 -11.01 0.05
CA LYS A 114 11.88 -11.32 1.31
C LYS A 114 11.56 -10.31 2.41
N ARG A 115 11.38 -9.02 2.08
CA ARG A 115 11.25 -7.93 3.07
C ARG A 115 9.83 -7.37 3.18
N ALA A 116 9.08 -7.23 2.11
CA ALA A 116 7.76 -6.64 2.16
C ALA A 116 6.79 -7.49 3.00
N MET A 117 5.90 -6.83 3.72
CA MET A 117 4.67 -7.47 4.20
C MET A 117 3.79 -7.75 2.99
N VAL A 118 3.32 -8.99 2.85
CA VAL A 118 2.32 -9.34 1.83
C VAL A 118 0.95 -9.40 2.50
N VAL A 119 0.01 -8.59 2.02
CA VAL A 119 -1.39 -8.57 2.42
C VAL A 119 -2.21 -9.25 1.32
N GLY A 120 -3.03 -10.25 1.65
CA GLY A 120 -3.92 -10.91 0.69
C GLY A 120 -5.37 -10.49 0.87
N ASP A 121 -6.07 -10.15 -0.20
CA ASP A 121 -7.50 -9.86 -0.12
C ASP A 121 -8.35 -11.10 0.13
N LEU A 122 -9.36 -10.95 0.99
CA LEU A 122 -10.52 -11.83 1.01
C LEU A 122 -11.49 -11.36 -0.09
N PRO A 123 -11.67 -12.14 -1.18
CA PRO A 123 -12.50 -11.74 -2.31
C PRO A 123 -13.99 -11.77 -1.93
N PHE A 124 -14.84 -11.21 -2.80
CA PHE A 124 -16.28 -11.18 -2.60
C PHE A 124 -16.86 -12.58 -2.29
N GLY A 125 -17.75 -12.64 -1.30
CA GLY A 125 -18.41 -13.88 -0.87
C GLY A 125 -17.58 -14.77 0.08
N SER A 126 -16.31 -14.46 0.32
CA SER A 126 -15.41 -15.28 1.14
C SER A 126 -15.44 -14.95 2.64
N TYR A 127 -16.04 -13.83 3.04
CA TYR A 127 -16.05 -13.40 4.44
C TYR A 127 -17.40 -12.83 4.92
N GLN A 128 -18.29 -12.55 3.99
CA GLN A 128 -19.56 -11.86 4.23
C GLN A 128 -20.62 -12.80 4.84
N GLU A 129 -20.51 -14.12 4.64
CA GLU A 129 -21.48 -15.09 5.16
C GLU A 129 -21.43 -15.16 6.70
N SER A 130 -20.22 -15.25 7.27
CA SER A 130 -20.03 -15.27 8.72
C SER A 130 -18.56 -15.04 9.13
N PRO A 131 -18.31 -14.59 10.37
CA PRO A 131 -16.95 -14.55 10.92
C PRO A 131 -16.21 -15.90 10.85
N ALA A 132 -16.92 -17.02 11.03
CA ALA A 132 -16.32 -18.36 10.95
C ALA A 132 -15.89 -18.73 9.53
N GLN A 133 -16.65 -18.31 8.51
CA GLN A 133 -16.25 -18.46 7.11
C GLN A 133 -15.00 -17.63 6.81
N ALA A 134 -15.00 -16.36 7.23
CA ALA A 134 -13.86 -15.46 7.07
C ALA A 134 -12.59 -16.03 7.72
N LEU A 135 -12.69 -16.58 8.94
CA LEU A 135 -11.55 -17.19 9.63
C LEU A 135 -10.97 -18.38 8.87
N ARG A 136 -11.83 -19.26 8.30
CA ARG A 136 -11.36 -20.38 7.47
C ARG A 136 -10.61 -19.89 6.23
N ASN A 137 -11.14 -18.88 5.54
CA ASN A 137 -10.54 -18.35 4.33
C ASN A 137 -9.27 -17.52 4.60
N ALA A 138 -9.23 -16.76 5.68
CA ALA A 138 -8.02 -16.06 6.12
C ALA A 138 -6.92 -17.04 6.53
N ALA A 139 -7.26 -18.08 7.31
CA ALA A 139 -6.32 -19.13 7.67
C ALA A 139 -5.79 -19.86 6.43
N ARG A 140 -6.62 -20.03 5.39
CA ARG A 140 -6.21 -20.59 4.11
C ARG A 140 -5.13 -19.72 3.44
N LEU A 141 -5.36 -18.42 3.26
CA LEU A 141 -4.34 -17.52 2.69
C LEU A 141 -3.04 -17.51 3.50
N MET A 142 -3.14 -17.47 4.84
CA MET A 142 -1.95 -17.47 5.69
C MET A 142 -1.16 -18.77 5.59
N LYS A 143 -1.84 -19.93 5.60
CA LYS A 143 -1.18 -21.25 5.61
C LYS A 143 -0.71 -21.69 4.22
N GLU A 144 -1.53 -21.51 3.20
CA GLU A 144 -1.27 -22.02 1.85
C GLU A 144 -0.47 -21.02 1.02
N ALA A 145 -0.74 -19.72 1.15
CA ALA A 145 -0.03 -18.69 0.40
C ALA A 145 1.11 -18.03 1.19
N GLY A 146 1.06 -18.02 2.53
CA GLY A 146 2.10 -17.42 3.36
C GLY A 146 1.99 -15.90 3.52
N VAL A 147 0.79 -15.33 3.32
CA VAL A 147 0.57 -13.89 3.54
C VAL A 147 0.76 -13.53 5.02
N GLY A 148 1.25 -12.32 5.28
CA GLY A 148 1.44 -11.83 6.66
C GLY A 148 0.18 -11.22 7.26
N ALA A 149 -0.82 -10.91 6.44
CA ALA A 149 -2.07 -10.27 6.82
C ALA A 149 -3.14 -10.48 5.74
N VAL A 150 -4.40 -10.24 6.10
CA VAL A 150 -5.52 -10.22 5.16
C VAL A 150 -6.16 -8.83 5.07
N LYS A 151 -6.75 -8.50 3.92
CA LYS A 151 -7.62 -7.33 3.76
C LYS A 151 -9.06 -7.76 3.48
N LEU A 152 -10.03 -7.04 4.06
CA LEU A 152 -11.46 -7.23 3.79
C LEU A 152 -12.20 -5.89 3.76
N GLU A 153 -13.32 -5.85 3.03
CA GLU A 153 -14.10 -4.62 2.83
C GLU A 153 -15.32 -4.52 3.74
N GLY A 154 -15.57 -3.31 4.24
CA GLY A 154 -16.73 -2.95 5.04
C GLY A 154 -16.35 -2.38 6.40
N GLY A 155 -17.14 -1.40 6.85
CA GLY A 155 -16.97 -0.72 8.14
C GLY A 155 -17.73 -1.42 9.26
N GLU A 156 -18.75 -0.78 9.83
CA GLU A 156 -19.52 -1.28 10.97
C GLU A 156 -20.04 -2.71 10.74
N ARG A 157 -20.49 -3.02 9.51
CA ARG A 157 -20.99 -4.36 9.13
C ARG A 157 -19.97 -5.49 9.25
N SER A 158 -18.67 -5.17 9.15
CA SER A 158 -17.59 -6.15 9.17
C SER A 158 -16.88 -6.22 10.53
N ALA A 159 -17.24 -5.35 11.49
CA ALA A 159 -16.55 -5.24 12.79
C ALA A 159 -16.47 -6.59 13.52
N ARG A 160 -17.58 -7.33 13.62
CA ARG A 160 -17.59 -8.65 14.27
C ARG A 160 -16.67 -9.67 13.59
N THR A 161 -16.53 -9.59 12.27
CA THR A 161 -15.62 -10.46 11.52
C THR A 161 -14.17 -10.07 11.80
N ILE A 162 -13.86 -8.77 11.79
CA ILE A 162 -12.52 -8.25 12.09
C ILE A 162 -12.09 -8.63 13.51
N GLU A 163 -12.99 -8.50 14.48
CA GLU A 163 -12.77 -8.86 15.88
C GLU A 163 -12.37 -10.34 16.00
N LEU A 164 -13.19 -11.26 15.49
CA LEU A 164 -12.88 -12.69 15.55
C LEU A 164 -11.55 -13.04 14.87
N LEU A 165 -11.27 -12.45 13.70
CA LEU A 165 -10.01 -12.69 12.98
C LEU A 165 -8.82 -12.24 13.83
N THR A 166 -8.91 -11.03 14.38
CA THR A 166 -7.83 -10.44 15.18
C THR A 166 -7.59 -11.22 16.48
N GLU A 167 -8.65 -11.59 17.20
CA GLU A 167 -8.58 -12.44 18.40
C GLU A 167 -7.99 -13.83 18.10
N SER A 168 -8.21 -14.33 16.88
CA SER A 168 -7.61 -15.59 16.40
C SER A 168 -6.16 -15.44 15.93
N GLY A 169 -5.57 -14.25 16.02
CA GLY A 169 -4.18 -13.98 15.63
C GLY A 169 -3.99 -13.67 14.13
N VAL A 170 -5.06 -13.42 13.37
CA VAL A 170 -4.98 -13.00 11.96
C VAL A 170 -4.90 -11.47 11.90
N PRO A 171 -3.81 -10.86 11.39
CA PRO A 171 -3.75 -9.42 11.21
C PRO A 171 -4.69 -8.97 10.08
N VAL A 172 -5.59 -8.03 10.38
CA VAL A 172 -6.57 -7.52 9.41
C VAL A 172 -6.28 -6.07 9.04
N MET A 173 -6.16 -5.81 7.74
CA MET A 173 -6.27 -4.48 7.16
C MET A 173 -7.73 -4.27 6.72
N ALA A 174 -8.41 -3.29 7.30
CA ALA A 174 -9.77 -2.97 6.88
C ALA A 174 -9.79 -2.16 5.58
N HIS A 175 -10.93 -2.12 4.89
CA HIS A 175 -11.15 -1.27 3.73
C HIS A 175 -12.54 -0.62 3.80
N ILE A 176 -12.57 0.71 3.86
CA ILE A 176 -13.79 1.53 3.91
C ILE A 176 -13.74 2.66 2.87
N GLY A 177 -14.87 3.35 2.69
CA GLY A 177 -15.05 4.26 1.57
C GLY A 177 -15.65 3.50 0.40
N LEU A 178 -15.12 3.70 -0.81
CA LEU A 178 -15.55 2.93 -1.97
C LEU A 178 -15.03 1.50 -1.82
N THR A 179 -15.94 0.52 -1.73
CA THR A 179 -15.60 -0.91 -1.63
C THR A 179 -15.98 -1.59 -2.94
N PRO A 180 -15.03 -1.82 -3.88
CA PRO A 180 -15.32 -2.37 -5.22
C PRO A 180 -16.13 -3.66 -5.25
N GLN A 181 -16.04 -4.52 -4.22
CA GLN A 181 -16.86 -5.73 -4.14
C GLN A 181 -18.37 -5.42 -4.06
N SER A 182 -18.73 -4.18 -3.69
CA SER A 182 -20.10 -3.68 -3.64
C SER A 182 -20.50 -2.88 -4.90
N VAL A 183 -19.75 -2.98 -6.01
CA VAL A 183 -19.96 -2.16 -7.24
C VAL A 183 -21.41 -2.18 -7.74
N HIS A 184 -22.09 -3.34 -7.69
CA HIS A 184 -23.48 -3.47 -8.14
C HIS A 184 -24.47 -2.79 -7.18
N ALA A 185 -24.20 -2.81 -5.87
CA ALA A 185 -25.02 -2.12 -4.89
C ALA A 185 -24.79 -0.59 -4.92
N LEU A 186 -23.58 -0.16 -5.26
CA LEU A 186 -23.19 1.26 -5.37
C LEU A 186 -23.52 1.88 -6.73
N GLY A 187 -23.86 1.06 -7.73
CA GLY A 187 -24.13 1.53 -9.10
C GLY A 187 -22.87 2.03 -9.83
N GLY A 188 -21.69 1.48 -9.50
CA GLY A 188 -20.40 1.86 -10.08
C GLY A 188 -19.37 2.26 -9.03
N TYR A 189 -18.50 3.22 -9.39
CA TYR A 189 -17.38 3.68 -8.57
C TYR A 189 -17.50 5.14 -8.11
N PRO A 190 -18.57 5.52 -7.36
CA PRO A 190 -18.73 6.90 -6.90
C PRO A 190 -17.80 7.24 -5.72
N VAL A 191 -17.46 8.52 -5.61
CA VAL A 191 -16.78 9.08 -4.43
C VAL A 191 -17.68 8.94 -3.21
N GLN A 192 -17.14 8.42 -2.10
CA GLN A 192 -17.85 8.21 -0.83
C GLN A 192 -17.63 9.35 0.16
N GLY A 193 -18.46 9.44 1.19
CA GLY A 193 -18.28 10.46 2.25
C GLY A 193 -18.64 11.89 1.85
N ARG A 194 -19.44 12.08 0.79
CA ARG A 194 -19.96 13.41 0.40
C ARG A 194 -21.21 13.77 1.20
N GLY A 195 -21.19 14.95 1.81
CA GLY A 195 -22.26 15.44 2.68
C GLY A 195 -22.15 14.88 4.11
N ASP A 196 -22.71 15.62 5.06
CA ASP A 196 -22.47 15.40 6.50
C ASP A 196 -22.83 13.99 6.96
N GLU A 197 -23.97 13.45 6.51
CA GLU A 197 -24.41 12.11 6.91
C GLU A 197 -23.44 11.01 6.42
N ALA A 198 -22.98 11.10 5.17
CA ALA A 198 -22.03 10.15 4.61
C ALA A 198 -20.64 10.29 5.24
N ALA A 199 -20.24 11.51 5.57
CA ALA A 199 -18.99 11.77 6.29
C ALA A 199 -19.03 11.17 7.70
N HIS A 200 -20.12 11.36 8.44
CA HIS A 200 -20.31 10.75 9.75
C HIS A 200 -20.38 9.22 9.69
N ARG A 201 -21.01 8.64 8.66
CA ARG A 201 -20.97 7.18 8.43
C ARG A 201 -19.54 6.68 8.27
N LEU A 202 -18.73 7.32 7.43
CA LEU A 202 -17.34 6.93 7.22
C LEU A 202 -16.50 7.01 8.51
N GLN A 203 -16.72 8.04 9.33
CA GLN A 203 -16.05 8.16 10.63
C GLN A 203 -16.44 7.04 11.60
N ARG A 204 -17.72 6.65 11.63
CA ARG A 204 -18.17 5.50 12.43
C ARG A 204 -17.58 4.19 11.91
N ASP A 205 -17.58 3.98 10.60
CA ASP A 205 -16.95 2.83 9.96
C ASP A 205 -15.47 2.73 10.34
N ALA A 206 -14.73 3.85 10.24
CA ALA A 206 -13.32 3.92 10.62
C ALA A 206 -13.10 3.56 12.10
N LYS A 207 -13.92 4.12 13.00
CA LYS A 207 -13.84 3.82 14.43
C LYS A 207 -14.17 2.35 14.72
N ALA A 208 -15.21 1.81 14.09
CA ALA A 208 -15.67 0.44 14.31
C ALA A 208 -14.61 -0.59 13.89
N VAL A 209 -13.95 -0.40 12.73
CA VAL A 209 -12.90 -1.33 12.30
C VAL A 209 -11.65 -1.25 13.16
N GLN A 210 -11.31 -0.05 13.66
CA GLN A 210 -10.21 0.12 14.62
C GLN A 210 -10.51 -0.56 15.95
N ASP A 211 -11.72 -0.36 16.49
CA ASP A 211 -12.14 -0.95 17.76
C ASP A 211 -12.20 -2.48 17.68
N ALA A 212 -12.58 -3.01 16.51
CA ALA A 212 -12.53 -4.44 16.22
C ALA A 212 -11.11 -5.01 16.07
N GLY A 213 -10.07 -4.16 16.11
CA GLY A 213 -8.67 -4.61 16.12
C GLY A 213 -7.97 -4.65 14.76
N ALA A 214 -8.53 -4.04 13.71
CA ALA A 214 -7.80 -3.86 12.45
C ALA A 214 -6.47 -3.13 12.72
N PHE A 215 -5.37 -3.58 12.10
CA PHE A 215 -4.06 -2.94 12.32
C PHE A 215 -3.83 -1.71 11.43
N ALA A 216 -4.61 -1.58 10.36
CA ALA A 216 -4.60 -0.47 9.41
C ALA A 216 -5.95 -0.43 8.67
N VAL A 217 -6.27 0.70 8.03
CA VAL A 217 -7.49 0.85 7.22
C VAL A 217 -7.19 1.54 5.88
N VAL A 218 -7.67 0.96 4.78
CA VAL A 218 -7.69 1.61 3.47
C VAL A 218 -8.88 2.56 3.38
N LEU A 219 -8.63 3.78 2.89
CA LEU A 219 -9.65 4.78 2.55
C LEU A 219 -9.64 4.98 1.03
N GLU A 220 -10.69 4.50 0.35
CA GLU A 220 -10.80 4.60 -1.11
C GLU A 220 -11.84 5.61 -1.57
N ALA A 221 -11.44 6.48 -2.50
CA ALA A 221 -12.28 7.50 -3.13
C ALA A 221 -13.08 8.35 -2.12
N VAL A 222 -12.37 8.92 -1.14
CA VAL A 222 -12.91 9.77 -0.06
C VAL A 222 -12.42 11.22 -0.24
N PRO A 223 -13.22 12.27 0.06
CA PRO A 223 -12.74 13.65 0.10
C PRO A 223 -11.49 13.81 0.96
N ALA A 224 -10.49 14.53 0.43
CA ALA A 224 -9.18 14.63 1.06
C ALA A 224 -9.22 15.20 2.49
N GLU A 225 -10.08 16.19 2.74
CA GLU A 225 -10.25 16.79 4.08
C GLU A 225 -10.86 15.79 5.07
N LEU A 226 -11.85 15.01 4.63
CA LEU A 226 -12.45 13.96 5.46
C LEU A 226 -11.46 12.85 5.77
N ALA A 227 -10.68 12.42 4.77
CA ALA A 227 -9.64 11.42 4.97
C ALA A 227 -8.57 11.91 5.94
N ALA A 228 -8.10 13.16 5.82
CA ALA A 228 -7.15 13.75 6.76
C ALA A 228 -7.70 13.78 8.19
N HIS A 229 -8.96 14.20 8.36
CA HIS A 229 -9.62 14.20 9.67
C HIS A 229 -9.73 12.79 10.28
N VAL A 230 -10.09 11.78 9.47
CA VAL A 230 -10.08 10.38 9.90
C VAL A 230 -8.66 9.96 10.30
N THR A 231 -7.63 10.26 9.51
CA THR A 231 -6.24 9.93 9.83
C THR A 231 -5.75 10.52 11.15
N GLU A 232 -6.12 11.76 11.45
CA GLU A 232 -5.76 12.46 12.68
C GLU A 232 -6.41 11.85 13.93
N THR A 233 -7.60 11.29 13.79
CA THR A 233 -8.37 10.72 14.91
C THR A 233 -8.10 9.25 15.17
N MET A 234 -7.48 8.55 14.21
CA MET A 234 -7.19 7.13 14.30
C MET A 234 -5.81 6.85 14.93
N ALA A 235 -5.76 5.81 15.76
CA ALA A 235 -4.52 5.27 16.32
C ALA A 235 -3.78 4.35 15.34
N ILE A 236 -4.51 3.71 14.43
CA ILE A 236 -3.95 2.82 13.40
C ILE A 236 -3.63 3.59 12.11
N PRO A 237 -2.68 3.12 11.27
CA PRO A 237 -2.39 3.72 9.97
C PRO A 237 -3.58 3.72 9.01
N THR A 238 -3.78 4.84 8.32
CA THR A 238 -4.68 4.93 7.18
C THR A 238 -3.90 4.86 5.86
N VAL A 239 -4.42 4.13 4.89
CA VAL A 239 -3.82 3.95 3.56
C VAL A 239 -4.76 4.54 2.51
N GLY A 240 -4.34 5.63 1.86
CA GLY A 240 -5.18 6.33 0.89
C GLY A 240 -5.06 5.77 -0.53
N ILE A 241 -6.19 5.70 -1.23
CA ILE A 241 -6.25 5.58 -2.70
C ILE A 241 -7.37 6.49 -3.21
N GLY A 242 -6.98 7.61 -3.83
CA GLY A 242 -7.94 8.68 -4.11
C GLY A 242 -8.52 9.34 -2.87
N ALA A 243 -7.78 9.31 -1.74
CA ALA A 243 -8.14 9.93 -0.46
C ALA A 243 -7.24 11.13 -0.09
N GLY A 244 -6.43 11.62 -1.03
CA GLY A 244 -5.50 12.74 -0.80
C GLY A 244 -4.29 12.38 0.05
N VAL A 245 -3.40 13.37 0.24
CA VAL A 245 -2.12 13.21 0.94
C VAL A 245 -2.26 13.19 2.47
N GLY A 246 -3.47 13.34 3.02
CA GLY A 246 -3.72 13.34 4.46
C GLY A 246 -3.47 11.99 5.14
N CYS A 247 -3.50 10.89 4.40
CA CYS A 247 -3.31 9.53 4.95
C CYS A 247 -1.85 9.22 5.31
N ASP A 248 -1.63 8.31 6.26
CA ASP A 248 -0.29 7.85 6.68
C ASP A 248 0.46 7.13 5.55
N ALA A 249 -0.27 6.48 4.64
CA ALA A 249 0.26 5.75 3.52
C ALA A 249 -0.56 5.93 2.25
N GLN A 250 -0.03 5.47 1.12
CA GLN A 250 -0.73 5.48 -0.17
C GLN A 250 -0.64 4.12 -0.84
N VAL A 251 -1.71 3.72 -1.53
CA VAL A 251 -1.74 2.53 -2.38
C VAL A 251 -2.18 2.88 -3.80
N LEU A 252 -1.57 2.21 -4.78
CA LEU A 252 -2.05 2.20 -6.16
C LEU A 252 -2.01 0.77 -6.70
N VAL A 253 -2.93 0.49 -7.62
CA VAL A 253 -2.82 -0.67 -8.51
C VAL A 253 -1.57 -0.49 -9.37
N TRP A 254 -0.65 -1.44 -9.35
CA TRP A 254 0.66 -1.25 -9.97
C TRP A 254 0.58 -1.06 -11.49
N THR A 255 -0.38 -1.72 -12.15
CA THR A 255 -0.57 -1.58 -13.60
C THR A 255 -1.01 -0.17 -13.98
N ASP A 256 -1.80 0.49 -13.13
CA ASP A 256 -2.20 1.88 -13.32
C ASP A 256 -1.02 2.81 -13.07
N MET A 257 -0.30 2.60 -11.97
CA MET A 257 0.89 3.36 -11.59
C MET A 257 1.99 3.29 -12.66
N ALA A 258 2.20 2.11 -13.26
CA ALA A 258 3.24 1.87 -14.27
C ALA A 258 2.77 2.11 -15.72
N GLY A 259 1.51 2.50 -15.92
CA GLY A 259 0.97 2.78 -17.26
C GLY A 259 0.81 1.55 -18.16
N MET A 260 0.49 0.40 -17.57
CA MET A 260 0.12 -0.84 -18.30
C MET A 260 -1.35 -0.87 -18.72
N THR A 261 -2.24 -0.35 -17.87
CA THR A 261 -3.68 -0.30 -18.11
C THR A 261 -4.00 0.59 -19.30
N ALA A 262 -4.82 0.08 -20.23
CA ALA A 262 -5.26 0.85 -21.39
C ALA A 262 -6.43 1.78 -21.06
N GLY A 263 -6.58 2.85 -21.83
CA GLY A 263 -7.77 3.70 -21.79
C GLY A 263 -7.74 4.75 -20.69
N ARG A 264 -8.91 5.00 -20.08
CA ARG A 264 -9.10 6.12 -19.15
C ARG A 264 -8.50 5.80 -17.78
N VAL A 265 -7.43 6.52 -17.45
CA VAL A 265 -6.80 6.48 -16.13
C VAL A 265 -7.67 7.20 -15.09
N PRO A 266 -7.95 6.59 -13.91
CA PRO A 266 -8.67 7.26 -12.84
C PRO A 266 -7.98 8.55 -12.39
N LYS A 267 -8.74 9.59 -12.01
CA LYS A 267 -8.19 10.92 -11.68
C LYS A 267 -7.14 10.90 -10.57
N PHE A 268 -7.23 9.94 -9.64
CA PHE A 268 -6.30 9.83 -8.51
C PHE A 268 -5.00 9.09 -8.84
N VAL A 269 -4.87 8.53 -10.05
CA VAL A 269 -3.67 7.82 -10.47
C VAL A 269 -2.68 8.79 -11.12
N LYS A 270 -1.43 8.72 -10.67
CA LYS A 270 -0.27 9.26 -11.40
C LYS A 270 0.44 8.09 -12.08
N GLN A 271 0.65 8.20 -13.38
CA GLN A 271 1.51 7.28 -14.13
C GLN A 271 2.98 7.69 -13.95
N TYR A 272 3.80 6.78 -13.43
CA TYR A 272 5.24 6.96 -13.23
C TYR A 272 6.07 6.41 -14.40
N ALA A 273 5.45 5.60 -15.25
CA ALA A 273 6.01 5.07 -16.50
C ALA A 273 4.89 4.84 -17.52
N ASN A 274 5.28 4.50 -18.76
CA ASN A 274 4.37 3.99 -19.79
C ASN A 274 4.87 2.61 -20.26
N LEU A 275 4.77 1.63 -19.37
CA LEU A 275 5.25 0.28 -19.65
C LEU A 275 4.48 -0.39 -20.79
N ARG A 276 3.23 0.00 -21.05
CA ARG A 276 2.47 -0.50 -22.20
C ARG A 276 3.14 -0.17 -23.53
N ALA A 277 3.59 1.08 -23.68
CA ALA A 277 4.31 1.50 -24.88
C ALA A 277 5.63 0.74 -25.01
N VAL A 278 6.43 0.70 -23.94
CA VAL A 278 7.74 0.01 -23.92
C VAL A 278 7.61 -1.47 -24.29
N LEU A 279 6.65 -2.19 -23.69
CA LEU A 279 6.42 -3.60 -23.99
C LEU A 279 5.90 -3.79 -25.43
N GLY A 280 5.04 -2.88 -25.90
CA GLY A 280 4.53 -2.91 -27.26
C GLY A 280 5.60 -2.62 -28.31
N ASP A 281 6.54 -1.72 -28.03
CA ASP A 281 7.70 -1.42 -28.88
C ASP A 281 8.62 -2.63 -28.97
N ALA A 282 9.02 -3.20 -27.83
CA ALA A 282 9.88 -4.39 -27.79
C ALA A 282 9.25 -5.59 -28.52
N ALA A 283 7.94 -5.81 -28.36
CA ALA A 283 7.25 -6.89 -29.06
C ALA A 283 7.20 -6.68 -30.59
N ARG A 284 7.09 -5.42 -31.04
CA ARG A 284 7.12 -5.08 -32.47
C ARG A 284 8.52 -5.27 -33.05
N GLU A 285 9.54 -4.77 -32.37
CA GLU A 285 10.94 -4.92 -32.77
C GLU A 285 11.32 -6.40 -32.89
N TYR A 286 11.02 -7.20 -31.88
CA TYR A 286 11.23 -8.66 -31.94
C TYR A 286 10.52 -9.30 -33.15
N ALA A 287 9.26 -8.94 -33.40
CA ALA A 287 8.51 -9.47 -34.54
C ALA A 287 9.10 -9.02 -35.90
N GLU A 288 9.61 -7.79 -35.99
CA GLU A 288 10.28 -7.27 -37.18
C GLU A 288 11.60 -8.00 -37.44
N GLU A 289 12.41 -8.23 -36.42
CA GLU A 289 13.67 -8.96 -36.55
C GLU A 289 13.46 -10.42 -36.95
N VAL A 290 12.43 -11.08 -36.41
CA VAL A 290 12.05 -12.45 -36.82
C VAL A 290 11.57 -12.48 -38.27
N ARG A 291 10.71 -11.54 -38.69
CA ARG A 291 10.24 -11.47 -40.09
C ARG A 291 11.36 -11.14 -41.07
N GLY A 292 12.32 -10.32 -40.65
CA GLY A 292 13.51 -9.96 -41.42
C GLY A 292 14.62 -11.02 -41.38
N ALA A 293 14.44 -12.11 -40.61
CA ALA A 293 15.45 -13.13 -40.35
C ALA A 293 16.78 -12.57 -39.83
N THR A 294 16.73 -11.45 -39.10
CA THR A 294 17.89 -10.89 -38.37
C THR A 294 18.00 -11.48 -36.96
N PHE A 295 16.88 -11.97 -36.41
CA PHE A 295 16.85 -12.80 -35.21
C PHE A 295 16.40 -14.25 -35.52
N PRO A 296 17.04 -15.28 -34.93
CA PRO A 296 18.24 -15.19 -34.07
C PRO A 296 19.50 -14.93 -34.88
N ALA A 297 20.35 -14.04 -34.37
CA ALA A 297 21.72 -13.86 -34.86
C ALA A 297 22.63 -15.04 -34.46
N PRO A 298 23.82 -15.21 -35.07
CA PRO A 298 24.73 -16.31 -34.76
C PRO A 298 25.12 -16.42 -33.27
N GLU A 299 25.26 -15.30 -32.57
CA GLU A 299 25.55 -15.24 -31.13
C GLU A 299 24.42 -15.79 -30.26
N HIS A 300 23.20 -15.86 -30.79
CA HIS A 300 22.03 -16.43 -30.13
C HIS A 300 21.75 -17.88 -30.55
N SER A 301 22.65 -18.49 -31.33
CA SER A 301 22.48 -19.83 -31.91
C SER A 301 23.51 -20.82 -31.36
N PHE A 302 23.07 -22.02 -30.99
CA PHE A 302 23.96 -23.12 -30.57
C PHE A 302 24.58 -23.83 -31.78
N LYS A 303 25.78 -24.38 -31.59
CA LYS A 303 26.52 -25.18 -32.59
C LYS A 303 26.46 -26.67 -32.25
#